data_AF-A0A7J7V7M1-F1
#
_entry.id   AF-A0A7J7V7M1-F1
#
_cell.length_a   1.000
_cell.length_b   1.000
_cell.length_c   1.000
_cell.angle_alpha   90.00
_cell.angle_beta   90.00
_cell.angle_gamma   90.00
#
_symmetry.space_group_name_H-M   'P 1'
#
loop_
_entity.id
_entity.type
_entity.pdbx_description
1 polymer ?
#
loop_
_entity_poly.entity_id
_entity_poly.type
_entity_poly.pdbx_seq_one_letter_code
_entity_poly.pdbx_strand_id
1 'polypeptide(L)'
;MDFEKVNLELIEALLEWIVDGKHSYPPGAILVFLPGLAEIKMLYEQLQSNSLFNNRRSNRCVVHPLHSSLSSEEQQAVFVKPPVGVTKIIISTNIAETSITIDDVVYVIDSGKMKEKRYDASKGMESLEDTFVSQANALQRKGRAGRVASGVCFHLFTSHHFSHQLLKQQLPEIQRVPLEQLCLRIKILEMFSTHDLQSVFSRLIEPPHPDSLRASKIRLRDLGALTLDEKLTPLGYHLASLPVDVRIGKLMLFGSIFRCLDPALTIAASLAFKSPFVSPWDKKEEANQKKLEFAFANSDYLALLRAYKGWQLSTKEGMRASYNYCRQNFLSGRVLQEMASLKRQFTELLSDIGFVKEGLRAREIEKRALGGDGILDATGEEANTNAENPKLISAMLCAALYPNVVQVKSPEGKFQKTSTGAVRMQPKSDELKFVTKNDGYVHIHPSSVNYQVRHFDSPYLVYHEKIKTSRVFIRDCSVVSVYPLVLFGGGQVNVQLQRGEFVVSLDDGWIRFAAASHQVAELVKELRCELDQLLQDKIKNPSIDLCTCPRGSRIISMIVKLVTTQ
;
A
#
# COMPACT_ATOMS: atom_id res chain seq x y z
N MET A 1 -32.50 -18.88 -6.35
CA MET A 1 -31.27 -18.12 -6.67
C MET A 1 -30.55 -17.87 -5.36
N ASP A 2 -29.26 -18.15 -5.30
CA ASP A 2 -28.42 -17.78 -4.18
C ASP A 2 -28.09 -16.28 -4.30
N PHE A 3 -28.65 -15.44 -3.42
CA PHE A 3 -28.40 -14.00 -3.44
C PHE A 3 -26.98 -13.64 -2.99
N GLU A 4 -26.23 -14.58 -2.42
CA GLU A 4 -24.84 -14.38 -2.00
C GLU A 4 -23.86 -14.50 -3.17
N LYS A 5 -24.24 -15.15 -4.28
CA LYS A 5 -23.33 -15.39 -5.41
C LYS A 5 -23.85 -14.80 -6.71
N VAL A 6 -22.92 -14.36 -7.55
CA VAL A 6 -23.26 -13.96 -8.92
C VAL A 6 -23.56 -15.20 -9.74
N ASN A 7 -24.71 -15.21 -10.43
CA ASN A 7 -25.10 -16.30 -11.30
C ASN A 7 -24.39 -16.19 -12.66
N LEU A 8 -23.24 -16.86 -12.80
CA LEU A 8 -22.44 -16.83 -14.03
C LEU A 8 -23.11 -17.56 -15.19
N GLU A 9 -23.90 -18.61 -14.93
CA GLU A 9 -24.67 -19.34 -15.94
C GLU A 9 -25.73 -18.42 -16.60
N LEU A 10 -26.39 -17.59 -15.80
CA LEU A 10 -27.33 -16.59 -16.32
C LEU A 10 -26.62 -15.52 -17.17
N ILE A 11 -25.41 -15.11 -16.78
CA ILE A 11 -24.62 -14.16 -17.57
C ILE A 11 -24.22 -14.79 -18.91
N GLU A 12 -23.76 -16.05 -18.92
CA GLU A 12 -23.44 -16.76 -20.15
C GLU A 12 -24.67 -16.89 -21.07
N ALA A 13 -25.81 -17.36 -20.54
CA ALA A 13 -27.03 -17.48 -21.33
C ALA A 13 -27.50 -16.15 -21.92
N LEU A 14 -27.33 -15.05 -21.18
CA LEU A 14 -27.62 -13.71 -21.68
C LEU A 14 -26.64 -13.27 -22.78
N LEU A 15 -25.35 -13.58 -22.64
CA LEU A 15 -24.35 -13.33 -23.68
C LEU A 15 -24.66 -14.12 -24.95
N GLU A 16 -25.08 -15.39 -24.82
CA GLU A 16 -25.50 -16.21 -25.96
C GLU A 16 -26.69 -15.59 -26.68
N TRP A 17 -27.70 -15.13 -25.93
CA TRP A 17 -28.87 -14.48 -26.49
C TRP A 17 -28.53 -13.16 -27.22
N ILE A 18 -27.62 -12.35 -26.66
CA ILE A 18 -27.15 -11.11 -27.32
C ILE A 18 -26.38 -11.43 -28.61
N VAL A 19 -25.48 -12.43 -28.58
CA VAL A 19 -24.61 -12.77 -29.72
C VAL A 19 -25.34 -13.55 -30.83
N ASP A 20 -26.36 -14.35 -30.48
CA ASP A 20 -27.22 -15.02 -31.46
C ASP A 20 -28.04 -14.01 -32.28
N GLY A 21 -28.29 -12.81 -31.73
CA GLY A 21 -28.83 -11.67 -32.46
C GLY A 21 -30.30 -11.82 -32.86
N LYS A 22 -31.04 -12.78 -32.27
CA LYS A 22 -32.49 -12.94 -32.47
C LYS A 22 -33.29 -11.91 -31.65
N HIS A 23 -32.97 -10.63 -31.83
CA HIS A 23 -33.62 -9.50 -31.16
C HIS A 23 -33.50 -8.21 -31.98
N SER A 24 -34.30 -7.20 -31.66
CA SER A 24 -34.35 -5.91 -32.38
C SER A 24 -33.31 -4.88 -31.92
N TYR A 25 -32.42 -5.22 -30.98
CA TYR A 25 -31.41 -4.30 -30.46
C TYR A 25 -30.19 -4.14 -31.40
N PRO A 26 -29.57 -2.96 -31.46
CA PRO A 26 -28.46 -2.68 -32.39
C PRO A 26 -27.17 -3.45 -32.01
N PRO A 27 -26.27 -3.74 -32.97
CA PRO A 27 -25.00 -4.36 -32.66
C PRO A 27 -24.10 -3.42 -31.84
N GLY A 28 -23.26 -4.00 -30.98
CA GLY A 28 -22.28 -3.25 -30.22
C GLY A 28 -21.55 -4.11 -29.20
N ALA A 29 -20.57 -3.53 -28.53
CA ALA A 29 -19.81 -4.20 -27.49
C ALA A 29 -20.66 -4.43 -26.24
N ILE A 30 -20.31 -5.49 -25.51
CA ILE A 30 -20.94 -5.90 -24.26
C ILE A 30 -19.98 -5.63 -23.11
N LEU A 31 -20.44 -4.92 -22.08
CA LEU A 31 -19.70 -4.66 -20.86
C LEU A 31 -20.38 -5.37 -19.68
N VAL A 32 -19.66 -6.32 -19.07
CA VAL A 32 -20.13 -7.10 -17.93
C VAL A 32 -19.47 -6.59 -16.66
N PHE A 33 -20.26 -6.20 -15.66
CA PHE A 33 -19.77 -5.81 -14.34
C PHE A 33 -19.82 -6.98 -13.35
N LEU A 34 -18.66 -7.36 -12.83
CA LEU A 34 -18.48 -8.39 -11.81
C LEU A 34 -17.78 -7.84 -10.55
N PRO A 35 -17.90 -8.50 -9.38
CA PRO A 35 -17.36 -7.99 -8.11
C PRO A 35 -15.84 -7.89 -8.07
N GLY A 36 -15.13 -8.89 -8.59
CA GLY A 36 -13.70 -8.98 -8.49
C GLY A 36 -13.05 -9.90 -9.53
N LEU A 37 -11.73 -10.05 -9.40
CA LEU A 37 -10.92 -10.81 -10.34
C LEU A 37 -11.25 -12.31 -10.36
N ALA A 38 -11.68 -12.89 -9.23
CA ALA A 38 -12.05 -14.29 -9.15
C ALA A 38 -13.26 -14.59 -10.06
N GLU A 39 -14.30 -13.78 -9.98
CA GLU A 39 -15.50 -13.92 -10.81
C GLU A 39 -15.19 -13.63 -12.29
N ILE A 40 -14.34 -12.62 -12.57
CA ILE A 40 -13.85 -12.35 -13.93
C ILE A 40 -13.18 -13.59 -14.52
N LYS A 41 -12.30 -14.24 -13.75
CA LYS A 41 -11.58 -15.44 -14.20
C LYS A 41 -12.53 -16.60 -14.45
N MET A 42 -13.46 -16.87 -13.52
CA MET A 42 -14.44 -17.94 -13.67
C MET A 42 -15.30 -17.76 -14.92
N LEU A 43 -15.83 -16.55 -15.15
CA LEU A 43 -16.62 -16.28 -16.34
C LEU A 43 -15.76 -16.37 -17.61
N TYR A 44 -14.54 -15.86 -17.59
CA TYR A 44 -13.63 -15.97 -18.74
C TYR A 44 -13.38 -17.43 -19.12
N GLU A 45 -13.01 -18.29 -18.17
CA GLU A 45 -12.79 -19.72 -18.40
C GLU A 45 -14.05 -20.42 -18.91
N GLN A 46 -15.21 -20.10 -18.34
CA GLN A 46 -16.51 -20.61 -18.78
C GLN A 46 -16.78 -20.25 -20.25
N LEU A 47 -16.60 -18.98 -20.63
CA LEU A 47 -16.76 -18.56 -22.03
C LEU A 47 -15.73 -19.21 -22.97
N GLN A 48 -14.50 -19.44 -22.53
CA GLN A 48 -13.50 -20.18 -23.32
C GLN A 48 -13.85 -21.67 -23.51
N SER A 49 -14.69 -22.23 -22.64
CA SER A 49 -15.20 -23.60 -22.82
C SER A 49 -16.37 -23.68 -23.80
N ASN A 50 -17.07 -22.57 -24.00
CA ASN A 50 -18.25 -22.48 -24.86
C ASN A 50 -17.87 -22.26 -26.34
N SER A 51 -18.48 -23.06 -27.22
CA SER A 51 -18.21 -23.05 -28.66
C SER A 51 -18.51 -21.73 -29.38
N LEU A 52 -19.38 -20.88 -28.82
CA LEU A 52 -19.72 -19.57 -29.39
C LEU A 52 -18.65 -18.50 -29.13
N PHE A 53 -17.92 -18.60 -28.02
CA PHE A 53 -16.98 -17.56 -27.57
C PHE A 53 -15.51 -17.97 -27.66
N ASN A 54 -15.21 -19.28 -27.71
CA ASN A 54 -13.83 -19.79 -27.69
C ASN A 54 -13.03 -19.59 -28.99
N ASN A 55 -13.66 -19.08 -30.05
CA ASN A 55 -13.06 -18.79 -31.35
C ASN A 55 -12.32 -19.96 -32.03
N ARG A 56 -12.52 -21.21 -31.59
CA ARG A 56 -11.85 -22.37 -32.20
C ARG A 56 -12.42 -22.76 -33.56
N ARG A 57 -13.70 -22.45 -33.78
CA ARG A 57 -14.45 -22.79 -35.01
C ARG A 57 -14.92 -21.57 -35.80
N SER A 58 -15.15 -20.44 -35.14
CA SER A 58 -15.61 -19.20 -35.77
C SER A 58 -15.17 -18.01 -34.91
N ASN A 59 -14.56 -16.99 -35.52
CA ASN A 59 -14.08 -15.79 -34.83
C ASN A 59 -15.23 -14.79 -34.61
N ARG A 60 -16.28 -15.18 -33.88
CA ARG A 60 -17.47 -14.33 -33.68
C ARG A 60 -17.32 -13.33 -32.55
N CYS A 61 -16.43 -13.58 -31.59
CA CYS A 61 -16.30 -12.76 -30.40
C CYS A 61 -14.84 -12.46 -30.05
N VAL A 62 -14.58 -11.41 -29.30
CA VAL A 62 -13.31 -11.22 -28.59
C VAL A 62 -13.62 -10.88 -27.14
N VAL A 63 -13.06 -11.65 -26.21
CA VAL A 63 -13.32 -11.52 -24.77
C VAL A 63 -12.10 -10.88 -24.10
N HIS A 64 -12.30 -9.76 -23.42
CA HIS A 64 -11.26 -9.05 -22.70
C HIS A 64 -11.57 -8.93 -21.20
N PRO A 65 -10.74 -9.48 -20.31
CA PRO A 65 -10.82 -9.16 -18.89
C PRO A 65 -10.29 -7.73 -18.64
N LEU A 66 -10.90 -7.01 -17.72
CA LEU A 66 -10.50 -5.65 -17.34
C LEU A 66 -10.53 -5.46 -15.83
N HIS A 67 -9.34 -5.46 -15.21
CA HIS A 67 -9.14 -5.30 -13.78
C HIS A 67 -7.89 -4.46 -13.47
N SER A 68 -7.88 -3.75 -12.34
CA SER A 68 -6.81 -2.81 -11.97
C SER A 68 -5.43 -3.45 -11.77
N SER A 69 -5.38 -4.77 -11.51
CA SER A 69 -4.15 -5.55 -11.35
C SER A 69 -3.56 -6.05 -12.68
N LEU A 70 -4.30 -5.95 -13.79
CA LEU A 70 -3.78 -6.34 -15.11
C LEU A 70 -2.70 -5.37 -15.56
N SER A 71 -1.84 -5.85 -16.46
CA SER A 71 -0.84 -5.01 -17.11
C SER A 71 -1.49 -3.89 -17.92
N SER A 72 -0.74 -2.82 -18.22
CA SER A 72 -1.29 -1.71 -19.01
C SER A 72 -1.63 -2.11 -20.43
N GLU A 73 -0.89 -3.04 -21.01
CA GLU A 73 -1.15 -3.59 -22.35
C GLU A 73 -2.50 -4.31 -22.37
N GLU A 74 -2.76 -5.16 -21.37
CA GLU A 74 -4.05 -5.86 -21.22
C GLU A 74 -5.20 -4.88 -20.99
N GLN A 75 -5.01 -3.84 -20.17
CA GLN A 75 -6.04 -2.81 -19.96
C GLN A 75 -6.30 -1.98 -21.21
N GLN A 76 -5.29 -1.74 -22.06
CA GLN A 76 -5.45 -0.98 -23.30
C GLN A 76 -6.16 -1.78 -24.40
N ALA A 77 -6.10 -3.10 -24.37
CA ALA A 77 -6.74 -3.96 -25.37
C ALA A 77 -8.25 -3.69 -25.52
N VAL A 78 -8.92 -3.27 -24.45
CA VAL A 78 -10.38 -2.99 -24.45
C VAL A 78 -10.80 -1.81 -25.34
N PHE A 79 -9.88 -0.89 -25.63
CA PHE A 79 -10.15 0.28 -26.50
C PHE A 79 -10.03 -0.05 -27.98
N VAL A 80 -9.43 -1.18 -28.33
CA VAL A 80 -9.30 -1.62 -29.72
C VAL A 80 -10.70 -2.01 -30.23
N LYS A 81 -11.09 -1.46 -31.38
CA LYS A 81 -12.35 -1.83 -32.03
C LYS A 81 -12.19 -3.22 -32.67
N PRO A 82 -13.14 -4.13 -32.48
CA PRO A 82 -13.09 -5.43 -33.11
C PRO A 82 -13.31 -5.32 -34.64
N PRO A 83 -12.88 -6.31 -35.44
CA PRO A 83 -13.24 -6.40 -36.85
C PRO A 83 -14.76 -6.44 -37.07
N VAL A 84 -15.21 -6.05 -38.28
CA VAL A 84 -16.63 -6.10 -38.64
C VAL A 84 -17.18 -7.52 -38.50
N GLY A 85 -18.34 -7.66 -37.85
CA GLY A 85 -18.97 -8.95 -37.59
C GLY A 85 -18.48 -9.66 -36.33
N VAL A 86 -17.53 -9.07 -35.59
CA VAL A 86 -16.99 -9.61 -34.35
C VAL A 86 -17.51 -8.82 -33.15
N THR A 87 -18.12 -9.52 -32.18
CA THR A 87 -18.65 -8.89 -30.97
C THR A 87 -17.58 -8.80 -29.89
N LYS A 88 -17.31 -7.59 -29.38
CA LYS A 88 -16.39 -7.40 -28.25
C LYS A 88 -17.13 -7.57 -26.94
N ILE A 89 -16.60 -8.42 -26.06
CA ILE A 89 -17.12 -8.69 -24.72
C ILE A 89 -16.04 -8.27 -23.71
N ILE A 90 -16.39 -7.38 -22.79
CA ILE A 90 -15.48 -6.84 -21.78
C ILE A 90 -16.01 -7.25 -20.42
N ILE A 91 -15.20 -7.99 -19.67
CA ILE A 91 -15.57 -8.46 -18.33
C ILE A 91 -14.77 -7.64 -17.30
N SER A 92 -15.45 -6.79 -16.54
CA SER A 92 -14.80 -5.76 -15.72
C SER A 92 -15.36 -5.63 -14.31
N THR A 93 -14.59 -5.01 -13.42
CA THR A 93 -15.09 -4.48 -12.14
C THR A 93 -15.60 -3.04 -12.29
N ASN A 94 -15.79 -2.34 -11.17
CA ASN A 94 -16.12 -0.91 -11.15
C ASN A 94 -15.09 0.02 -11.83
N ILE A 95 -13.92 -0.47 -12.29
CA ILE A 95 -12.97 0.34 -13.06
C ILE A 95 -13.57 0.90 -14.36
N ALA A 96 -14.52 0.18 -14.96
CA ALA A 96 -15.26 0.63 -16.14
C ALA A 96 -16.46 1.54 -15.80
N GLU A 97 -16.77 1.75 -14.51
CA GLU A 97 -17.93 2.52 -14.05
C GLU A 97 -17.68 4.02 -14.09
N THR A 98 -16.47 4.48 -13.76
CA THR A 98 -16.07 5.90 -13.74
C THR A 98 -14.81 6.14 -14.57
N SER A 99 -13.73 5.42 -14.28
CA SER A 99 -12.37 5.73 -14.73
C SER A 99 -12.06 5.48 -16.20
N ILE A 100 -12.85 4.66 -16.89
CA ILE A 100 -12.59 4.25 -18.28
C ILE A 100 -13.81 4.53 -19.15
N THR A 101 -13.59 5.03 -20.35
CA THR A 101 -14.63 5.32 -21.34
C THR A 101 -14.43 4.44 -22.58
N ILE A 102 -15.35 3.52 -22.81
CA ILE A 102 -15.30 2.58 -23.94
C ILE A 102 -16.47 2.92 -24.85
N ASP A 103 -16.15 3.45 -26.03
CA ASP A 103 -17.13 4.17 -26.84
C ASP A 103 -18.07 3.25 -27.63
N ASP A 104 -17.72 1.98 -27.84
CA ASP A 104 -18.52 1.04 -28.63
C ASP A 104 -19.47 0.16 -27.80
N VAL A 105 -19.63 0.45 -26.50
CA VAL A 105 -20.53 -0.30 -25.61
C VAL A 105 -21.99 0.06 -25.87
N VAL A 106 -22.80 -0.97 -26.18
CA VAL A 106 -24.26 -0.86 -26.38
C VAL A 106 -25.01 -1.74 -25.37
N TYR A 107 -24.38 -2.80 -24.88
CA TYR A 107 -24.96 -3.70 -23.89
C TYR A 107 -24.19 -3.63 -22.59
N VAL A 108 -24.90 -3.47 -21.48
CA VAL A 108 -24.33 -3.58 -20.14
C VAL A 108 -25.03 -4.72 -19.41
N ILE A 109 -24.24 -5.61 -18.80
CA ILE A 109 -24.72 -6.66 -17.90
C ILE A 109 -24.19 -6.33 -16.51
N ASP A 110 -25.07 -5.93 -15.60
CA ASP A 110 -24.72 -5.54 -14.24
C ASP A 110 -25.11 -6.63 -13.25
N SER A 111 -24.11 -7.31 -12.68
CA SER A 111 -24.33 -8.33 -11.64
C SER A 111 -24.97 -7.76 -10.36
N GLY A 112 -24.97 -6.43 -10.18
CA GLY A 112 -25.49 -5.76 -8.99
C GLY A 112 -24.57 -5.84 -7.78
N LYS A 113 -23.37 -6.42 -7.94
CA LYS A 113 -22.39 -6.57 -6.86
C LYS A 113 -21.08 -5.85 -7.18
N MET A 114 -20.35 -5.51 -6.13
CA MET A 114 -19.01 -4.94 -6.20
C MET A 114 -18.22 -5.29 -4.94
N LYS A 115 -16.89 -5.34 -5.06
CA LYS A 115 -16.02 -5.31 -3.89
C LYS A 115 -15.80 -3.87 -3.44
N GLU A 116 -16.19 -3.56 -2.22
CA GLU A 116 -16.01 -2.24 -1.60
C GLU A 116 -14.89 -2.30 -0.56
N LYS A 117 -13.96 -1.34 -0.62
CA LYS A 117 -12.97 -1.15 0.45
C LYS A 117 -13.66 -0.50 1.64
N ARG A 118 -13.59 -1.15 2.79
CA ARG A 118 -14.06 -0.62 4.07
C ARG A 118 -12.94 -0.55 5.08
N TYR A 119 -12.96 0.51 5.86
CA TYR A 119 -11.99 0.75 6.93
C TYR A 119 -12.62 0.49 8.29
N ASP A 120 -12.09 -0.49 9.02
CA ASP A 120 -12.39 -0.69 10.44
C ASP A 120 -11.39 0.13 11.26
N ALA A 121 -11.84 1.30 11.71
CA ALA A 121 -11.01 2.23 12.46
C ALA A 121 -10.54 1.67 13.81
N SER A 122 -11.34 0.81 14.45
CA SER A 122 -10.98 0.19 15.73
C SER A 122 -9.78 -0.76 15.60
N LYS A 123 -9.66 -1.42 14.43
CA LYS A 123 -8.58 -2.38 14.13
C LYS A 123 -7.49 -1.82 13.23
N GLY A 124 -7.65 -0.58 12.75
CA GLY A 124 -6.78 0.03 11.75
C GLY A 124 -6.64 -0.83 10.51
N MET A 125 -7.72 -1.47 10.08
CA MET A 125 -7.69 -2.56 9.10
C MET A 125 -8.56 -2.23 7.90
N GLU A 126 -8.02 -2.42 6.71
CA GLU A 126 -8.82 -2.42 5.49
C GLU A 126 -9.40 -3.82 5.27
N SER A 127 -10.65 -3.85 4.85
CA SER A 127 -11.35 -5.05 4.41
C SER A 127 -11.91 -4.82 3.03
N LEU A 128 -11.95 -5.89 2.23
CA LEU A 128 -12.55 -5.85 0.91
C LEU A 128 -13.82 -6.70 0.98
N GLU A 129 -14.96 -6.04 1.12
CA GLU A 129 -16.25 -6.69 1.34
C GLU A 129 -17.01 -6.80 0.03
N ASP A 130 -17.61 -7.98 -0.20
CA ASP A 130 -18.58 -8.16 -1.28
C ASP A 130 -19.90 -7.50 -0.86
N THR A 131 -20.30 -6.48 -1.60
CA THR A 131 -21.48 -5.66 -1.29
C THR A 131 -22.33 -5.49 -2.55
N PHE A 132 -23.61 -5.18 -2.33
CA PHE A 132 -24.46 -4.73 -3.44
C PHE A 132 -24.10 -3.31 -3.84
N VAL A 133 -24.28 -3.00 -5.12
CA VAL A 133 -24.11 -1.65 -5.66
C VAL A 133 -25.18 -0.71 -5.10
N SER A 134 -24.87 0.58 -4.98
CA SER A 134 -25.92 1.58 -4.70
C SER A 134 -26.80 1.80 -5.94
N GLN A 135 -27.98 2.39 -5.74
CA GLN A 135 -28.84 2.82 -6.85
C GLN A 135 -28.09 3.78 -7.78
N ALA A 136 -27.29 4.70 -7.22
CA ALA A 136 -26.45 5.60 -8.00
C ALA A 136 -25.43 4.85 -8.87
N ASN A 137 -24.78 3.80 -8.34
CA ASN A 137 -23.85 2.97 -9.13
C ASN A 137 -24.56 2.24 -10.26
N ALA A 138 -25.71 1.61 -9.98
CA ALA A 138 -26.50 0.92 -11.00
C ALA A 138 -26.92 1.87 -12.15
N LEU A 139 -27.31 3.11 -11.81
CA LEU A 139 -27.63 4.14 -12.80
C LEU A 139 -26.40 4.59 -13.60
N GLN A 140 -25.23 4.71 -12.97
CA GLN A 140 -23.97 5.00 -13.68
C GLN A 140 -23.60 3.88 -14.66
N ARG A 141 -23.71 2.62 -14.23
CA ARG A 141 -23.48 1.43 -15.08
C ARG A 141 -24.44 1.41 -16.27
N LYS A 142 -25.73 1.68 -16.04
CA LYS A 142 -26.72 1.84 -17.11
C LYS A 142 -26.32 2.91 -18.11
N GLY A 143 -25.79 4.04 -17.65
CA GLY A 143 -25.29 5.11 -18.50
C GLY A 143 -24.14 4.71 -19.45
N ARG A 144 -23.43 3.60 -19.17
CA ARG A 144 -22.34 3.11 -20.04
C ARG A 144 -22.84 2.54 -21.37
N ALA A 145 -24.07 2.05 -21.43
CA ALA A 145 -24.69 1.55 -22.66
C ALA A 145 -25.20 2.68 -23.60
N GLY A 146 -25.37 3.89 -23.09
CA GLY A 146 -26.07 4.98 -23.78
C GLY A 146 -25.18 6.06 -24.38
N ARG A 147 -23.88 5.81 -24.57
CA ARG A 147 -22.91 6.86 -24.96
C ARG A 147 -22.94 7.21 -26.45
N VAL A 148 -22.99 6.20 -27.30
CA VAL A 148 -22.85 6.37 -28.76
C VAL A 148 -24.12 5.99 -29.52
N ALA A 149 -24.95 5.13 -28.94
CA ALA A 149 -26.23 4.73 -29.49
C ALA A 149 -27.23 4.42 -28.36
N SER A 150 -28.49 4.15 -28.73
CA SER A 150 -29.45 3.57 -27.80
C SER A 150 -28.97 2.18 -27.38
N GLY A 151 -28.73 2.00 -26.08
CA GLY A 151 -28.24 0.75 -25.52
C GLY A 151 -29.16 0.14 -24.47
N VAL A 152 -28.81 -1.05 -24.01
CA VAL A 152 -29.58 -1.85 -23.06
C VAL A 152 -28.72 -2.18 -21.84
N CYS A 153 -29.29 -2.04 -20.65
CA CYS A 153 -28.65 -2.46 -19.41
C CYS A 153 -29.50 -3.52 -18.71
N PHE A 154 -28.91 -4.70 -18.51
CA PHE A 154 -29.50 -5.82 -17.78
C PHE A 154 -28.99 -5.81 -16.35
N HIS A 155 -29.89 -5.58 -15.39
CA HIS A 155 -29.57 -5.68 -13.98
C HIS A 155 -29.98 -7.05 -13.45
N LEU A 156 -29.05 -7.77 -12.82
CA LEU A 156 -29.27 -9.12 -12.28
C LEU A 156 -29.84 -9.08 -10.85
N PHE A 157 -30.73 -8.12 -10.58
CA PHE A 157 -31.46 -7.97 -9.33
C PHE A 157 -32.89 -7.51 -9.60
N THR A 158 -33.81 -7.80 -8.68
CA THR A 158 -35.22 -7.47 -8.87
C THR A 158 -35.49 -5.97 -8.67
N SER A 159 -36.59 -5.48 -9.25
CA SER A 159 -37.09 -4.13 -8.98
C SER A 159 -37.33 -3.89 -7.49
N HIS A 160 -37.83 -4.89 -6.76
CA HIS A 160 -37.98 -4.82 -5.31
C HIS A 160 -36.65 -4.57 -4.59
N HIS A 161 -35.60 -5.32 -4.96
CA HIS A 161 -34.26 -5.14 -4.39
C HIS A 161 -33.72 -3.73 -4.67
N PHE A 162 -33.86 -3.25 -5.91
CA PHE A 162 -33.46 -1.89 -6.31
C PHE A 162 -34.17 -0.81 -5.48
N SER A 163 -35.50 -0.89 -5.36
CA SER A 163 -36.30 0.16 -4.72
C SER A 163 -36.24 0.15 -3.20
N HIS A 164 -36.03 -1.01 -2.57
CA HIS A 164 -36.21 -1.16 -1.12
C HIS A 164 -34.97 -1.69 -0.36
N GLN A 165 -34.00 -2.30 -1.04
CA GLN A 165 -32.84 -2.91 -0.36
C GLN A 165 -31.51 -2.22 -0.71
N LEU A 166 -31.36 -1.72 -1.95
CA LEU A 166 -30.16 -0.97 -2.33
C LEU A 166 -30.11 0.40 -1.66
N LEU A 167 -28.92 0.76 -1.15
CA LEU A 167 -28.64 2.12 -0.69
C LEU A 167 -28.78 3.09 -1.86
N LYS A 168 -29.32 4.29 -1.60
CA LYS A 168 -29.46 5.32 -2.65
C LYS A 168 -28.11 5.75 -3.21
N GLN A 169 -27.13 5.94 -2.32
CA GLN A 169 -25.78 6.39 -2.64
C GLN A 169 -24.78 5.60 -1.79
N GLN A 170 -23.53 5.54 -2.25
CA GLN A 170 -22.43 5.00 -1.44
C GLN A 170 -22.13 5.91 -0.25
N LEU A 171 -21.56 5.34 0.81
CA LEU A 171 -21.09 6.15 1.94
C LEU A 171 -19.99 7.12 1.48
N PRO A 172 -20.03 8.38 1.96
CA PRO A 172 -19.02 9.37 1.63
C PRO A 172 -17.66 8.93 2.14
N GLU A 173 -16.60 9.31 1.42
CA GLU A 173 -15.23 8.88 1.71
C GLU A 173 -14.81 9.16 3.16
N ILE A 174 -15.21 10.32 3.70
CA ILE A 174 -14.95 10.75 5.07
C ILE A 174 -15.41 9.75 6.14
N GLN A 175 -16.40 8.90 5.85
CA GLN A 175 -16.91 7.89 6.78
C GLN A 175 -16.23 6.52 6.63
N ARG A 176 -15.40 6.32 5.59
CA ARG A 176 -14.85 5.01 5.21
C ARG A 176 -13.35 5.00 4.93
N VAL A 177 -12.64 6.10 5.19
CA VAL A 177 -11.17 6.17 5.07
C VAL A 177 -10.51 6.61 6.39
N PRO A 178 -9.22 6.31 6.58
CA PRO A 178 -8.45 6.83 7.72
C PRO A 178 -8.40 8.37 7.72
N LEU A 179 -8.52 9.00 8.90
CA LEU A 179 -8.67 10.46 9.04
C LEU A 179 -7.40 11.19 9.49
N GLU A 180 -6.28 10.49 9.65
CA GLU A 180 -5.04 11.02 10.23
C GLU A 180 -4.53 12.25 9.46
N GLN A 181 -4.47 12.15 8.13
CA GLN A 181 -3.97 13.24 7.30
C GLN A 181 -4.89 14.47 7.35
N LEU A 182 -6.21 14.25 7.36
CA LEU A 182 -7.17 15.34 7.49
C LEU A 182 -7.10 16.01 8.87
N CYS A 183 -6.90 15.23 9.94
CA CYS A 183 -6.70 15.76 11.29
C CYS A 183 -5.46 16.67 11.36
N LEU A 184 -4.33 16.25 10.77
CA LEU A 184 -3.13 17.08 10.69
C LEU A 184 -3.37 18.34 9.86
N ARG A 185 -4.07 18.22 8.72
CA ARG A 185 -4.39 19.36 7.86
C ARG A 185 -5.28 20.37 8.56
N ILE A 186 -6.23 19.95 9.40
CA ILE A 186 -7.03 20.86 10.22
C ILE A 186 -6.15 21.56 11.25
N LYS A 187 -5.26 20.83 11.94
CA LYS A 187 -4.45 21.40 13.03
C LYS A 187 -3.35 22.36 12.58
N ILE A 188 -2.87 22.28 11.34
CA ILE A 188 -1.91 23.25 10.81
C ILE A 188 -2.58 24.55 10.35
N LEU A 189 -3.90 24.56 10.13
CA LEU A 189 -4.62 25.78 9.77
C LEU A 189 -4.84 26.64 11.01
N GLU A 190 -4.28 27.86 11.00
CA GLU A 190 -4.32 28.79 12.14
C GLU A 190 -5.74 29.05 12.65
N MET A 191 -6.73 29.12 11.75
CA MET A 191 -8.14 29.34 12.10
C MET A 191 -8.75 28.24 12.98
N PHE A 192 -8.20 27.03 12.95
CA PHE A 192 -8.64 25.89 13.76
C PHE A 192 -7.65 25.54 14.88
N SER A 193 -6.60 26.32 15.07
CA SER A 193 -5.54 26.06 16.06
C SER A 193 -6.07 25.93 17.50
N THR A 194 -7.12 26.68 17.83
CA THR A 194 -7.78 26.67 19.15
C THR A 194 -8.96 25.71 19.25
N HIS A 195 -9.38 25.10 18.14
CA HIS A 195 -10.52 24.20 18.10
C HIS A 195 -10.05 22.77 18.31
N ASP A 196 -10.79 22.01 19.12
CA ASP A 196 -10.65 20.55 19.13
C ASP A 196 -11.18 19.96 17.81
N LEU A 197 -10.62 18.82 17.41
CA LEU A 197 -10.99 18.15 16.17
C LEU A 197 -12.48 17.78 16.14
N GLN A 198 -13.03 17.34 17.28
CA GLN A 198 -14.43 16.91 17.35
C GLN A 198 -15.38 18.05 16.96
N SER A 199 -15.14 19.26 17.43
CA SER A 199 -15.96 20.45 17.11
C SER A 199 -15.92 20.76 15.61
N VAL A 200 -14.75 20.66 14.97
CA VAL A 200 -14.60 20.92 13.53
C VAL A 200 -15.32 19.85 12.72
N PHE A 201 -15.06 18.57 13.01
CA PHE A 201 -15.66 17.46 12.27
C PHE A 201 -17.18 17.38 12.42
N SER A 202 -17.73 17.79 13.57
CA SER A 202 -19.18 17.83 13.78
C SER A 202 -19.94 18.80 12.88
N ARG A 203 -19.22 19.75 12.25
CA ARG A 203 -19.78 20.78 11.36
C ARG A 203 -19.70 20.43 9.87
N LEU A 204 -19.18 19.25 9.53
CA LEU A 204 -19.17 18.76 8.15
C LEU A 204 -20.60 18.40 7.69
N ILE A 205 -20.82 18.39 6.36
CA ILE A 205 -22.11 18.01 5.75
C ILE A 205 -22.53 16.62 6.23
N GLU A 206 -21.58 15.67 6.20
CA GLU A 206 -21.73 14.33 6.74
C GLU A 206 -20.51 14.04 7.63
N PRO A 207 -20.63 14.13 8.96
CA PRO A 207 -19.51 13.89 9.86
C PRO A 207 -19.06 12.42 9.82
N PRO A 208 -17.76 12.14 10.10
CA PRO A 208 -17.29 10.77 10.27
C PRO A 208 -17.86 10.14 11.53
N HIS A 209 -17.76 8.81 11.62
CA HIS A 209 -18.10 8.11 12.86
C HIS A 209 -17.17 8.58 14.01
N PRO A 210 -17.69 8.85 15.22
CA PRO A 210 -16.87 9.31 16.35
C PRO A 210 -15.71 8.38 16.70
N ASP A 211 -15.90 7.07 16.55
CA ASP A 211 -14.85 6.09 16.77
C ASP A 211 -13.71 6.21 15.74
N SER A 212 -14.03 6.55 14.49
CA SER A 212 -13.02 6.77 13.45
C SER A 212 -12.13 7.97 13.78
N LEU A 213 -12.74 9.06 14.23
CA LEU A 213 -11.98 10.23 14.67
C LEU A 213 -11.15 9.94 15.92
N ARG A 214 -11.70 9.21 16.90
CA ARG A 214 -10.96 8.79 18.10
C ARG A 214 -9.76 7.91 17.73
N ALA A 215 -9.94 6.95 16.84
CA ALA A 215 -8.87 6.05 16.38
C ALA A 215 -7.76 6.83 15.66
N SER A 216 -8.09 7.76 14.77
CA SER A 216 -7.09 8.58 14.08
C SER A 216 -6.33 9.50 15.04
N LYS A 217 -6.98 10.05 16.07
CA LYS A 217 -6.31 10.81 17.13
C LYS A 217 -5.30 9.96 17.91
N ILE A 218 -5.67 8.73 18.28
CA ILE A 218 -4.76 7.79 18.95
C ILE A 218 -3.58 7.46 18.04
N ARG A 219 -3.85 7.13 16.76
CA ARG A 219 -2.79 6.80 15.80
C ARG A 219 -1.79 7.95 15.60
N LEU A 220 -2.27 9.19 15.49
CA LEU A 220 -1.39 10.35 15.36
C LEU A 220 -0.52 10.57 16.60
N ARG A 221 -1.01 10.22 17.78
CA ARG A 221 -0.24 10.24 19.03
C ARG A 221 0.81 9.13 19.04
N ASP A 222 0.46 7.92 18.62
CA ASP A 222 1.39 6.78 18.51
C ASP A 222 2.49 7.06 17.47
N LEU A 223 2.16 7.77 16.39
CA LEU A 223 3.13 8.24 15.38
C LEU A 223 4.04 9.37 15.90
N GLY A 224 3.70 9.99 17.02
CA GLY A 224 4.40 11.15 17.58
C GLY A 224 4.09 12.46 16.87
N ALA A 225 2.98 12.55 16.14
CA ALA A 225 2.56 13.73 15.37
C ALA A 225 1.61 14.65 16.14
N LEU A 226 0.91 14.12 17.15
CA LEU A 226 -0.03 14.88 17.96
C LEU A 226 0.22 14.63 19.45
N THR A 227 0.04 15.66 20.27
CA THR A 227 0.09 15.57 21.73
C THR A 227 -1.24 15.05 22.32
N LEU A 228 -1.25 14.81 23.63
CA LEU A 228 -2.45 14.47 24.41
C LEU A 228 -3.57 15.52 24.28
N ASP A 229 -3.21 16.79 24.20
CA ASP A 229 -4.09 17.96 24.09
C ASP A 229 -4.38 18.39 22.64
N GLU A 230 -4.20 17.48 21.69
CA GLU A 230 -4.46 17.71 20.25
C GLU A 230 -3.65 18.84 19.62
N LYS A 231 -2.43 19.11 20.12
CA LYS A 231 -1.47 20.04 19.49
C LYS A 231 -0.50 19.28 18.60
N LEU A 232 -0.03 19.94 17.55
CA LEU A 232 1.02 19.40 16.70
C LEU A 232 2.33 19.34 17.48
N THR A 233 3.00 18.20 17.42
CA THR A 233 4.41 18.08 17.83
C THR A 233 5.31 18.70 16.75
N PRO A 234 6.63 18.87 16.99
CA PRO A 234 7.53 19.32 15.93
C PRO A 234 7.52 18.40 14.70
N LEU A 235 7.50 17.09 14.92
CA LEU A 235 7.31 16.10 13.85
C LEU A 235 5.95 16.29 13.16
N GLY A 236 4.87 16.44 13.93
CA GLY A 236 3.52 16.64 13.42
C GLY A 236 3.37 17.85 12.54
N TYR A 237 4.04 18.95 12.87
CA TYR A 237 4.06 20.17 12.07
C TYR A 237 4.65 19.94 10.67
N HIS A 238 5.81 19.29 10.60
CA HIS A 238 6.43 18.94 9.31
C HIS A 238 5.58 17.95 8.51
N LEU A 239 4.95 16.98 9.17
CA LEU A 239 4.03 16.02 8.53
C LEU A 239 2.78 16.71 7.97
N ALA A 240 2.18 17.63 8.72
CA ALA A 240 1.01 18.38 8.29
C ALA A 240 1.29 19.33 7.11
N SER A 241 2.56 19.70 6.93
CA SER A 241 3.04 20.52 5.81
C SER A 241 3.16 19.72 4.50
N LEU A 242 3.13 18.39 4.55
CA LEU A 242 3.23 17.52 3.38
C LEU A 242 1.85 16.99 2.94
N PRO A 243 1.46 17.08 1.65
CA PRO A 243 0.19 16.58 1.15
C PRO A 243 0.25 15.06 0.83
N VAL A 244 0.74 14.25 1.77
CA VAL A 244 0.90 12.79 1.61
C VAL A 244 0.38 12.05 2.85
N ASP A 245 0.19 10.72 2.78
CA ASP A 245 -0.11 9.91 3.98
C ASP A 245 0.96 10.12 5.05
N VAL A 246 0.54 10.20 6.32
CA VAL A 246 1.40 10.52 7.47
C VAL A 246 2.62 9.58 7.58
N ARG A 247 2.45 8.29 7.28
CA ARG A 247 3.53 7.28 7.34
C ARG A 247 4.53 7.50 6.21
N ILE A 248 4.03 7.84 5.02
CA ILE A 248 4.85 8.17 3.85
C ILE A 248 5.65 9.44 4.11
N GLY A 249 5.00 10.49 4.63
CA GLY A 249 5.66 11.72 5.04
C GLY A 249 6.76 11.47 6.08
N LYS A 250 6.48 10.64 7.09
CA LYS A 250 7.47 10.29 8.13
C LYS A 250 8.67 9.53 7.55
N LEU A 251 8.44 8.60 6.62
CA LEU A 251 9.51 7.88 5.91
C LEU A 251 10.39 8.84 5.10
N MET A 252 9.78 9.78 4.39
CA MET A 252 10.48 10.79 3.59
C MET A 252 11.34 11.72 4.46
N LEU A 253 10.75 12.26 5.53
CA LEU A 253 11.45 13.15 6.46
C LEU A 253 12.64 12.45 7.09
N PHE A 254 12.45 11.24 7.62
CA PHE A 254 13.52 10.51 8.26
C PHE A 254 14.56 10.00 7.24
N GLY A 255 14.15 9.63 6.03
CA GLY A 255 15.07 9.34 4.92
C GLY A 255 16.02 10.51 4.62
N SER A 256 15.51 11.75 4.65
CA SER A 256 16.32 12.96 4.54
C SER A 256 17.25 13.13 5.76
N ILE A 257 16.72 13.12 7.00
CA ILE A 257 17.50 13.35 8.23
C ILE A 257 18.64 12.35 8.37
N PHE A 258 18.39 11.07 8.05
CA PHE A 258 19.36 10.00 8.21
C PHE A 258 20.17 9.70 6.94
N ARG A 259 20.09 10.58 5.92
CA ARG A 259 20.88 10.51 4.68
C ARG A 259 20.75 9.18 3.93
N CYS A 260 19.53 8.64 3.87
CA CYS A 260 19.15 7.48 3.06
C CYS A 260 17.93 7.83 2.20
N LEU A 261 17.97 9.02 1.61
CA LEU A 261 16.84 9.66 0.95
C LEU A 261 16.31 8.84 -0.25
N ASP A 262 17.17 8.46 -1.19
CA ASP A 262 16.77 7.77 -2.42
C ASP A 262 16.06 6.42 -2.17
N PRO A 263 16.56 5.54 -1.28
CA PRO A 263 15.81 4.37 -0.83
C PRO A 263 14.47 4.70 -0.19
N ALA A 264 14.43 5.70 0.69
CA ALA A 264 13.22 6.11 1.39
C ALA A 264 12.16 6.62 0.40
N LEU A 265 12.55 7.45 -0.58
CA LEU A 265 11.66 7.94 -1.63
C LEU A 265 11.16 6.82 -2.53
N THR A 266 12.01 5.84 -2.86
CA THR A 266 11.61 4.68 -3.67
C THR A 266 10.54 3.85 -2.95
N ILE A 267 10.73 3.58 -1.66
CA ILE A 267 9.75 2.82 -0.88
C ILE A 267 8.47 3.65 -0.67
N ALA A 268 8.60 4.94 -0.33
CA ALA A 268 7.50 5.88 -0.22
C ALA A 268 6.64 5.92 -1.50
N ALA A 269 7.26 5.95 -2.68
CA ALA A 269 6.55 5.97 -3.96
C ALA A 269 5.75 4.69 -4.20
N SER A 270 6.28 3.53 -3.80
CA SER A 270 5.53 2.29 -3.90
C SER A 270 4.37 2.22 -2.91
N LEU A 271 4.56 2.72 -1.68
CA LEU A 271 3.50 2.80 -0.66
C LEU A 271 2.37 3.76 -1.09
N ALA A 272 2.71 4.86 -1.76
CA ALA A 272 1.74 5.87 -2.22
C ALA A 272 0.89 5.41 -3.40
N PHE A 273 1.42 4.52 -4.25
CA PHE A 273 0.77 4.10 -5.49
C PHE A 273 0.42 2.62 -5.52
N LYS A 274 1.38 1.76 -5.90
CA LYS A 274 1.26 0.29 -5.84
C LYS A 274 2.62 -0.38 -6.02
N SER A 275 2.66 -1.69 -5.76
CA SER A 275 3.81 -2.53 -6.07
C SER A 275 4.02 -2.66 -7.58
N PRO A 276 5.27 -2.60 -8.09
CA PRO A 276 5.58 -2.84 -9.50
C PRO A 276 5.56 -4.32 -9.88
N PHE A 277 5.62 -5.25 -8.91
CA PHE A 277 5.53 -6.67 -9.17
C PHE A 277 4.14 -7.03 -9.70
N VAL A 278 4.09 -7.63 -10.89
CA VAL A 278 2.88 -8.17 -11.49
C VAL A 278 2.87 -9.68 -11.34
N SER A 279 1.67 -10.26 -11.25
CA SER A 279 1.50 -11.71 -11.14
C SER A 279 0.45 -12.14 -12.15
N PRO A 280 0.85 -12.37 -13.41
CA PRO A 280 -0.05 -12.88 -14.44
C PRO A 280 -0.61 -14.24 -14.02
N TRP A 281 -1.87 -14.48 -14.31
CA TRP A 281 -2.61 -15.67 -13.89
C TRP A 281 -1.93 -17.02 -14.20
N ASP A 282 -1.50 -17.22 -15.45
CA ASP A 282 -0.82 -18.42 -15.95
C ASP A 282 0.64 -18.55 -15.50
N LYS A 283 1.19 -17.50 -14.86
CA LYS A 283 2.61 -17.40 -14.49
C LYS A 283 2.82 -16.96 -13.05
N LYS A 284 1.84 -17.22 -12.19
CA LYS A 284 1.85 -16.76 -10.80
C LYS A 284 3.04 -17.32 -10.02
N GLU A 285 3.31 -18.61 -10.15
CA GLU A 285 4.42 -19.29 -9.48
C GLU A 285 5.77 -18.77 -10.00
N GLU A 286 5.91 -18.59 -11.31
CA GLU A 286 7.12 -18.03 -11.95
C GLU A 286 7.38 -16.59 -11.46
N ALA A 287 6.35 -15.74 -11.43
CA ALA A 287 6.41 -14.38 -10.94
C ALA A 287 6.82 -14.30 -9.45
N ASN A 288 6.24 -15.19 -8.62
CA ASN A 288 6.61 -15.27 -7.21
C ASN A 288 8.06 -15.70 -7.03
N GLN A 289 8.53 -16.67 -7.81
CA GLN A 289 9.93 -17.10 -7.78
C GLN A 289 10.88 -15.97 -8.19
N LYS A 290 10.53 -15.19 -9.23
CA LYS A 290 11.27 -13.98 -9.61
C LYS A 290 11.27 -12.91 -8.53
N LYS A 291 10.16 -12.68 -7.84
CA LYS A 291 10.12 -11.77 -6.68
C LYS A 291 11.07 -12.23 -5.56
N LEU A 292 11.17 -13.54 -5.32
CA LEU A 292 12.07 -14.12 -4.30
C LEU A 292 13.55 -13.94 -4.66
N GLU A 293 13.93 -13.87 -5.94
CA GLU A 293 15.32 -13.55 -6.35
C GLU A 293 15.77 -12.17 -5.85
N PHE A 294 14.83 -11.24 -5.63
CA PHE A 294 15.13 -9.93 -5.05
C PHE A 294 15.17 -9.92 -3.52
N ALA A 295 14.75 -11.00 -2.84
CA ALA A 295 14.61 -11.03 -1.40
C ALA A 295 15.92 -10.65 -0.69
N PHE A 296 15.81 -9.75 0.30
CA PHE A 296 16.96 -9.29 1.07
C PHE A 296 16.55 -8.91 2.49
N ALA A 297 17.36 -9.33 3.47
CA ALA A 297 17.19 -9.02 4.89
C ALA A 297 15.74 -9.17 5.37
N ASN A 298 15.04 -10.21 4.90
CA ASN A 298 13.65 -10.50 5.25
C ASN A 298 12.70 -9.30 5.11
N SER A 299 12.82 -8.57 3.99
CA SER A 299 12.05 -7.35 3.74
C SER A 299 11.48 -7.29 2.33
N ASP A 300 10.15 -7.22 2.21
CA ASP A 300 9.48 -6.93 0.94
C ASP A 300 9.89 -5.57 0.38
N TYR A 301 10.13 -4.58 1.25
CA TYR A 301 10.52 -3.22 0.85
C TYR A 301 11.94 -3.16 0.32
N LEU A 302 12.87 -3.94 0.87
CA LEU A 302 14.23 -4.03 0.32
C LEU A 302 14.27 -4.86 -0.98
N ALA A 303 13.40 -5.87 -1.12
CA ALA A 303 13.23 -6.58 -2.39
C ALA A 303 12.72 -5.65 -3.49
N LEU A 304 11.71 -4.83 -3.18
CA LEU A 304 11.23 -3.76 -4.05
C LEU A 304 12.36 -2.79 -4.44
N LEU A 305 13.15 -2.34 -3.47
CA LEU A 305 14.25 -1.41 -3.72
C LEU A 305 15.28 -1.99 -4.70
N ARG A 306 15.62 -3.27 -4.56
CA ARG A 306 16.52 -3.97 -5.49
C ARG A 306 15.95 -4.06 -6.90
N ALA A 307 14.67 -4.40 -7.02
CA ALA A 307 13.98 -4.44 -8.32
C ALA A 307 13.94 -3.06 -9.00
N TYR A 308 13.68 -1.99 -8.23
CA TYR A 308 13.71 -0.63 -8.75
C TYR A 308 15.12 -0.19 -9.19
N LYS A 309 16.15 -0.46 -8.38
CA LYS A 309 17.55 -0.17 -8.73
C LYS A 309 17.98 -0.88 -10.02
N GLY A 310 17.63 -2.16 -10.17
CA GLY A 310 17.94 -2.91 -11.39
C GLY A 310 17.21 -2.35 -12.62
N TRP A 311 15.95 -1.93 -12.47
CA TRP A 311 15.24 -1.23 -13.53
C TRP A 311 15.93 0.09 -13.90
N GLN A 312 16.30 0.91 -12.91
CA GLN A 312 16.98 2.18 -13.14
C GLN A 312 18.30 1.99 -13.92
N LEU A 313 19.10 0.97 -13.60
CA LEU A 313 20.30 0.62 -14.37
C LEU A 313 19.95 0.25 -15.82
N SER A 314 18.95 -0.60 -16.03
CA SER A 314 18.52 -1.01 -17.37
C SER A 314 17.96 0.16 -18.21
N THR A 315 17.41 1.21 -17.58
CA THR A 315 16.98 2.42 -18.32
C THR A 315 18.15 3.22 -18.86
N LYS A 316 19.32 3.20 -18.20
CA LYS A 316 20.54 3.86 -18.68
C LYS A 316 21.15 3.13 -19.89
N GLU A 317 20.94 1.81 -19.99
CA GLU A 317 21.33 0.99 -21.15
C GLU A 317 20.40 1.17 -22.36
N GLY A 318 19.19 1.71 -22.14
CA GLY A 318 18.24 2.09 -23.17
C GLY A 318 16.88 1.40 -23.06
N MET A 319 15.92 1.86 -23.87
CA MET A 319 14.51 1.45 -23.78
C MET A 319 14.32 -0.06 -23.93
N ARG A 320 15.08 -0.72 -24.81
CA ARG A 320 14.99 -2.18 -25.03
C ARG A 320 15.48 -2.97 -23.82
N ALA A 321 16.56 -2.53 -23.18
CA ALA A 321 17.08 -3.17 -21.97
C ALA A 321 16.08 -3.04 -20.81
N SER A 322 15.52 -1.84 -20.60
CA SER A 322 14.46 -1.61 -19.62
C SER A 322 13.22 -2.47 -19.85
N TYR A 323 12.75 -2.58 -21.10
CA TYR A 323 11.61 -3.44 -21.44
C TYR A 323 11.90 -4.91 -21.13
N ASN A 324 13.07 -5.41 -21.54
CA ASN A 324 13.49 -6.78 -21.28
C ASN A 324 13.62 -7.06 -19.78
N TYR A 325 14.21 -6.14 -19.01
CA TYR A 325 14.33 -6.26 -17.56
C TYR A 325 12.95 -6.37 -16.89
N CYS A 326 12.01 -5.51 -17.27
CA CYS A 326 10.65 -5.55 -16.73
C CYS A 326 9.96 -6.89 -17.04
N ARG A 327 10.04 -7.35 -18.30
CA ARG A 327 9.42 -8.59 -18.75
C ARG A 327 10.01 -9.83 -18.06
N GLN A 328 11.33 -9.89 -17.91
CA GLN A 328 12.01 -11.04 -17.29
C GLN A 328 11.76 -11.16 -15.79
N ASN A 329 11.50 -10.04 -15.12
CA ASN A 329 11.33 -9.96 -13.67
C ASN A 329 9.88 -9.78 -13.22
N PHE A 330 8.92 -9.89 -14.15
CA PHE A 330 7.49 -9.67 -13.87
C PHE A 330 7.24 -8.31 -13.19
N LEU A 331 7.80 -7.24 -13.77
CA LEU A 331 7.62 -5.88 -13.31
C LEU A 331 6.81 -5.07 -14.31
N SER A 332 5.98 -4.15 -13.82
CA SER A 332 5.30 -3.17 -14.67
C SER A 332 6.18 -1.94 -14.88
N GLY A 333 6.72 -1.78 -16.09
CA GLY A 333 7.52 -0.60 -16.47
C GLY A 333 6.79 0.72 -16.25
N ARG A 334 5.47 0.77 -16.50
CA ARG A 334 4.63 1.95 -16.23
C ARG A 334 4.57 2.30 -14.74
N VAL A 335 4.43 1.29 -13.87
CA VAL A 335 4.42 1.52 -12.42
C VAL A 335 5.76 2.04 -11.95
N LEU A 336 6.85 1.50 -12.47
CA LEU A 336 8.21 1.97 -12.15
C LEU A 336 8.44 3.41 -12.62
N GLN A 337 7.95 3.78 -13.81
CA GLN A 337 7.96 5.17 -14.29
C GLN A 337 7.11 6.11 -13.42
N GLU A 338 5.93 5.67 -12.99
CA GLU A 338 5.09 6.44 -12.06
C GLU A 338 5.77 6.62 -10.71
N MET A 339 6.43 5.57 -10.20
CA MET A 339 7.24 5.67 -8.98
C MET A 339 8.36 6.69 -9.15
N ALA A 340 9.06 6.71 -10.28
CA ALA A 340 10.08 7.72 -10.57
C ALA A 340 9.50 9.15 -10.59
N SER A 341 8.31 9.34 -11.16
CA SER A 341 7.57 10.61 -11.12
C SER A 341 7.24 11.03 -9.69
N LEU A 342 6.71 10.12 -8.87
CA LEU A 342 6.40 10.36 -7.47
C LEU A 342 7.64 10.69 -6.64
N LYS A 343 8.78 10.02 -6.87
CA LYS A 343 10.04 10.38 -6.22
C LYS A 343 10.41 11.84 -6.49
N ARG A 344 10.27 12.32 -7.73
CA ARG A 344 10.55 13.72 -8.09
C ARG A 344 9.61 14.68 -7.39
N GLN A 345 8.32 14.37 -7.33
CA GLN A 345 7.32 15.17 -6.60
C GLN A 345 7.63 15.19 -5.10
N PHE A 346 8.03 14.06 -4.51
CA PHE A 346 8.42 13.99 -3.10
C PHE A 346 9.69 14.77 -2.80
N THR A 347 10.68 14.76 -3.69
CA THR A 347 11.87 15.63 -3.57
C THR A 347 11.50 17.10 -3.61
N GLU A 348 10.59 17.50 -4.49
CA GLU A 348 10.09 18.88 -4.55
C GLU A 348 9.39 19.27 -3.24
N LEU A 349 8.50 18.42 -2.71
CA LEU A 349 7.83 18.67 -1.43
C LEU A 349 8.84 18.82 -0.28
N LEU A 350 9.86 17.95 -0.21
CA LEU A 350 10.92 18.05 0.79
C LEU A 350 11.77 19.31 0.60
N SER A 351 11.93 19.79 -0.63
CA SER A 351 12.65 21.03 -0.95
C SER A 351 11.88 22.24 -0.43
N ASP A 352 10.56 22.27 -0.63
CA ASP A 352 9.69 23.35 -0.18
C ASP A 352 9.65 23.50 1.35
N ILE A 353 9.82 22.40 2.10
CA ILE A 353 9.91 22.43 3.57
C ILE A 353 11.35 22.43 4.10
N GLY A 354 12.35 22.58 3.23
CA GLY A 354 13.76 22.75 3.59
C GLY A 354 14.51 21.47 4.00
N PHE A 355 13.96 20.27 3.81
CA PHE A 355 14.62 19.01 4.15
C PHE A 355 15.60 18.51 3.08
N VAL A 356 15.58 19.09 1.89
CA VAL A 356 16.61 18.89 0.86
C VAL A 356 17.02 20.25 0.31
N LYS A 357 17.98 20.27 -0.64
CA LYS A 357 18.43 21.51 -1.29
C LYS A 357 17.23 22.34 -1.77
N GLU A 358 17.27 23.64 -1.51
CA GLU A 358 16.19 24.57 -1.85
C GLU A 358 16.03 24.72 -3.37
N GLY A 359 14.80 24.93 -3.83
CA GLY A 359 14.49 25.22 -5.23
C GLY A 359 14.46 24.02 -6.17
N LEU A 360 14.46 22.78 -5.66
CA LEU A 360 14.33 21.59 -6.51
C LEU A 360 12.89 21.44 -7.00
N ARG A 361 12.70 21.39 -8.33
CA ARG A 361 11.39 21.22 -8.97
C ARG A 361 11.32 19.90 -9.73
N ALA A 362 10.22 19.15 -9.59
CA ALA A 362 10.07 17.82 -10.18
C ALA A 362 10.28 17.83 -11.71
N ARG A 363 9.75 18.84 -12.39
CA ARG A 363 9.91 19.02 -13.85
C ARG A 363 11.35 19.25 -14.27
N GLU A 364 12.15 19.92 -13.45
CA GLU A 364 13.55 20.20 -13.77
C GLU A 364 14.43 18.97 -13.56
N ILE A 365 14.16 18.21 -12.50
CA ILE A 365 14.81 16.92 -12.23
C ILE A 365 14.55 15.97 -13.41
N GLU A 366 13.30 15.89 -13.88
CA GLU A 366 12.92 15.06 -15.02
C GLU A 366 13.67 15.44 -16.30
N LYS A 367 13.75 16.74 -16.63
CA LYS A 367 14.46 17.22 -17.82
C LYS A 367 15.95 16.91 -17.81
N ARG A 368 16.57 16.90 -16.61
CA ARG A 368 18.01 16.64 -16.44
C ARG A 368 18.34 15.15 -16.31
N ALA A 369 17.34 14.29 -16.13
CA ALA A 369 17.54 12.87 -15.97
C ALA A 369 18.08 12.24 -17.27
N LEU A 370 19.37 11.91 -17.31
CA LEU A 370 20.04 11.22 -18.42
C LEU A 370 19.82 9.70 -18.31
N GLY A 371 18.55 9.29 -18.25
CA GLY A 371 18.15 7.90 -17.94
C GLY A 371 18.01 7.65 -16.42
N GLY A 372 16.95 6.97 -16.02
CA GLY A 372 16.56 6.79 -14.61
C GLY A 372 15.64 7.90 -14.10
N ASP A 373 15.71 8.22 -12.80
CA ASP A 373 14.78 9.16 -12.16
C ASP A 373 15.36 10.55 -11.82
N GLY A 374 16.68 10.74 -11.94
CA GLY A 374 17.39 12.02 -11.72
C GLY A 374 17.54 12.43 -10.25
N ILE A 375 17.11 11.61 -9.29
CA ILE A 375 17.01 12.00 -7.87
C ILE A 375 18.39 12.18 -7.24
N LEU A 376 19.30 11.23 -7.46
CA LEU A 376 20.67 11.30 -6.93
C LEU A 376 21.41 12.52 -7.46
N ASP A 377 21.30 12.80 -8.77
CA ASP A 377 21.94 13.96 -9.41
C ASP A 377 21.40 15.29 -8.85
N ALA A 378 20.09 15.37 -8.60
CA ALA A 378 19.45 16.56 -8.06
C ALA A 378 19.79 16.81 -6.57
N THR A 379 19.79 15.75 -5.77
CA THR A 379 19.96 15.86 -4.31
C THR A 379 21.42 15.83 -3.87
N GLY A 380 22.28 15.15 -4.64
CA GLY A 380 23.69 14.94 -4.36
C GLY A 380 23.97 13.74 -3.45
N GLU A 381 25.22 13.25 -3.49
CA GLU A 381 25.68 12.11 -2.69
C GLU A 381 25.53 12.33 -1.18
N GLU A 382 25.63 13.57 -0.73
CA GLU A 382 25.49 13.93 0.69
C GLU A 382 24.12 13.55 1.25
N ALA A 383 23.05 13.60 0.45
CA ALA A 383 21.70 13.21 0.85
C ALA A 383 21.54 11.67 0.99
N ASN A 384 22.54 10.91 0.54
CA ASN A 384 22.49 9.46 0.35
C ASN A 384 23.70 8.72 0.92
N THR A 385 24.47 9.34 1.82
CA THR A 385 25.66 8.73 2.44
C THR A 385 25.39 7.41 3.16
N ASN A 386 24.15 7.17 3.62
CA ASN A 386 23.72 5.93 4.24
C ASN A 386 22.75 5.10 3.37
N ALA A 387 22.62 5.39 2.07
CA ALA A 387 21.63 4.76 1.19
C ALA A 387 21.85 3.24 0.98
N GLU A 388 23.05 2.72 1.24
CA GLU A 388 23.36 1.29 1.14
C GLU A 388 23.29 0.55 2.49
N ASN A 389 22.87 1.20 3.59
CA ASN A 389 22.75 0.57 4.90
C ASN A 389 21.35 -0.04 5.09
N PRO A 390 21.15 -1.36 4.93
CA PRO A 390 19.83 -1.98 5.02
C PRO A 390 19.23 -1.96 6.42
N LYS A 391 20.07 -1.96 7.47
CA LYS A 391 19.62 -1.88 8.86
C LYS A 391 19.01 -0.52 9.15
N LEU A 392 19.67 0.55 8.66
CA LEU A 392 19.16 1.90 8.77
C LEU A 392 17.85 2.08 7.99
N ILE A 393 17.78 1.59 6.74
CA ILE A 393 16.53 1.66 5.96
C ILE A 393 15.40 0.91 6.68
N SER A 394 15.68 -0.25 7.26
CA SER A 394 14.71 -1.00 8.07
C SER A 394 14.30 -0.24 9.33
N ALA A 395 15.21 0.51 9.95
CA ALA A 395 14.91 1.40 11.05
C ALA A 395 13.99 2.57 10.63
N MET A 396 14.20 3.14 9.45
CA MET A 396 13.34 4.20 8.90
C MET A 396 11.94 3.68 8.58
N LEU A 397 11.84 2.47 8.03
CA LEU A 397 10.56 1.79 7.82
C LEU A 397 9.86 1.55 9.15
N CYS A 398 10.59 1.13 10.18
CA CYS A 398 10.03 0.98 11.52
C CYS A 398 9.47 2.30 12.06
N ALA A 399 10.23 3.38 11.95
CA ALA A 399 9.79 4.69 12.38
C ALA A 399 8.49 5.15 11.69
N ALA A 400 8.41 4.92 10.39
CA ALA A 400 7.28 5.31 9.55
C ALA A 400 6.04 4.43 9.78
N LEU A 401 6.23 3.13 9.95
CA LEU A 401 5.14 2.14 9.98
C LEU A 401 4.63 1.84 11.38
N TYR A 402 5.40 2.15 12.44
CA TYR A 402 4.91 2.06 13.81
C TYR A 402 3.58 2.85 13.99
N PRO A 403 2.57 2.34 14.73
CA PRO A 403 2.57 1.18 15.62
C PRO A 403 2.24 -0.17 14.94
N ASN A 404 2.32 -0.26 13.60
CA ASN A 404 2.04 -1.49 12.88
C ASN A 404 3.19 -2.50 13.03
N VAL A 405 3.21 -3.19 14.17
CA VAL A 405 4.23 -4.17 14.56
C VAL A 405 3.60 -5.55 14.70
N VAL A 406 4.30 -6.55 14.20
CA VAL A 406 3.99 -7.98 14.36
C VAL A 406 5.08 -8.61 15.22
N GLN A 407 4.68 -9.34 16.25
CA GLN A 407 5.57 -10.18 17.02
C GLN A 407 5.58 -11.60 16.43
N VAL A 408 6.76 -12.12 16.16
CA VAL A 408 7.00 -13.49 15.72
C VAL A 408 7.18 -14.36 16.96
N LYS A 409 6.31 -15.35 17.13
CA LYS A 409 6.38 -16.38 18.17
C LYS A 409 6.84 -17.69 17.54
N SER A 410 8.10 -18.02 17.80
CA SER A 410 8.67 -19.32 17.43
C SER A 410 8.22 -20.40 18.42
N PRO A 411 7.93 -21.63 17.96
CA PRO A 411 7.68 -22.76 18.87
C PRO A 411 8.89 -23.03 19.77
N GLU A 412 8.65 -23.64 20.92
CA GLU A 412 9.74 -24.26 21.70
C GLU A 412 10.51 -25.23 20.79
N GLY A 413 11.83 -25.11 20.78
CA GLY A 413 12.67 -25.85 19.84
C GLY A 413 12.51 -27.35 20.01
N LYS A 414 12.07 -28.05 18.96
CA LYS A 414 12.11 -29.51 18.92
C LYS A 414 13.57 -29.94 18.72
N PHE A 415 14.11 -30.71 19.67
CA PHE A 415 15.46 -31.25 19.57
C PHE A 415 15.39 -32.69 19.05
N GLN A 416 16.13 -32.99 17.98
CA GLN A 416 16.28 -34.35 17.47
C GLN A 416 17.64 -34.90 17.91
N LYS A 417 17.64 -36.08 18.57
CA LYS A 417 18.88 -36.76 18.92
C LYS A 417 19.52 -37.34 17.66
N THR A 418 20.74 -36.89 17.37
CA THR A 418 21.64 -37.45 16.35
C THR A 418 22.87 -38.05 17.03
N SER A 419 23.63 -38.87 16.30
CA SER A 419 24.86 -39.52 16.80
C SER A 419 25.93 -38.54 17.31
N THR A 420 25.86 -37.27 16.91
CA THR A 420 26.75 -36.18 17.34
C THR A 420 26.14 -35.25 18.40
N GLY A 421 24.93 -35.53 18.88
CA GLY A 421 24.24 -34.74 19.92
C GLY A 421 22.79 -34.39 19.57
N ALA A 422 22.14 -33.58 20.42
CA ALA A 422 20.80 -33.08 20.16
C ALA A 422 20.86 -31.86 19.23
N VAL A 423 20.36 -31.98 18.00
CA VAL A 423 20.29 -30.88 17.03
C VAL A 423 18.93 -30.20 17.17
N ARG A 424 18.92 -28.88 17.36
CA ARG A 424 17.69 -28.08 17.35
C ARG A 424 17.15 -28.04 15.92
N MET A 425 15.97 -28.60 15.71
CA MET A 425 15.30 -28.52 14.41
C MET A 425 14.86 -27.07 14.17
N GLN A 426 15.10 -26.57 12.96
CA GLN A 426 14.46 -25.34 12.53
C GLN A 426 12.96 -25.58 12.38
N PRO A 427 12.10 -24.68 12.90
CA PRO A 427 10.68 -24.82 12.74
C PRO A 427 10.31 -24.76 11.26
N LYS A 428 9.24 -25.46 10.88
CA LYS A 428 8.66 -25.23 9.55
C LYS A 428 7.98 -23.86 9.52
N SER A 429 7.82 -23.27 8.34
CA SER A 429 7.24 -21.92 8.21
C SER A 429 5.79 -21.83 8.75
N ASP A 430 5.04 -22.93 8.68
CA ASP A 430 3.68 -23.06 9.23
C ASP A 430 3.63 -23.20 10.76
N GLU A 431 4.77 -23.48 11.41
CA GLU A 431 4.87 -23.52 12.87
C GLU A 431 5.11 -22.13 13.50
N LEU A 432 5.57 -21.15 12.72
CA LEU A 432 5.71 -19.77 13.18
C LEU A 432 4.34 -19.12 13.36
N LYS A 433 4.16 -18.45 14.50
CA LYS A 433 2.93 -17.71 14.78
C LYS A 433 3.20 -16.20 14.79
N PHE A 434 2.37 -15.45 14.08
CA PHE A 434 2.50 -14.00 13.98
C PHE A 434 1.36 -13.35 14.78
N VAL A 435 1.69 -12.38 15.63
CA VAL A 435 0.72 -11.74 16.53
C VAL A 435 0.80 -10.22 16.44
N THR A 436 -0.33 -9.54 16.33
CA THR A 436 -0.44 -8.07 16.49
C THR A 436 -1.02 -7.72 17.85
N LYS A 437 -0.75 -6.51 18.36
CA LYS A 437 -1.24 -6.05 19.67
C LYS A 437 -2.77 -6.14 19.80
N ASN A 438 -3.48 -5.74 18.74
CA ASN A 438 -4.93 -5.54 18.79
C ASN A 438 -5.77 -6.69 18.19
N ASP A 439 -5.19 -7.53 17.32
CA ASP A 439 -5.97 -8.53 16.56
C ASP A 439 -5.61 -9.98 16.90
N GLY A 440 -4.62 -10.20 17.75
CA GLY A 440 -4.14 -11.54 18.04
C GLY A 440 -3.41 -12.14 16.83
N TYR A 441 -3.77 -13.36 16.44
CA TYR A 441 -3.05 -14.10 15.39
C TYR A 441 -3.35 -13.59 13.99
N VAL A 442 -2.29 -13.35 13.22
CA VAL A 442 -2.33 -12.94 11.81
C VAL A 442 -1.48 -13.88 10.95
N HIS A 443 -1.60 -13.78 9.62
CA HIS A 443 -0.82 -14.56 8.67
C HIS A 443 -0.01 -13.65 7.74
N ILE A 444 1.16 -14.10 7.30
CA ILE A 444 1.88 -13.44 6.20
C ILE A 444 1.21 -13.82 4.88
N HIS A 445 0.98 -12.85 4.00
CA HIS A 445 0.32 -13.09 2.73
C HIS A 445 1.23 -13.91 1.78
N PRO A 446 0.69 -14.85 0.96
CA PRO A 446 1.50 -15.67 0.04
C PRO A 446 2.34 -14.92 -1.00
N SER A 447 2.05 -13.64 -1.24
CA SER A 447 2.84 -12.79 -2.14
C SER A 447 4.06 -12.15 -1.48
N SER A 448 4.19 -12.22 -0.15
CA SER A 448 5.32 -11.65 0.57
C SER A 448 6.54 -12.55 0.42
N VAL A 449 7.73 -11.94 0.33
CA VAL A 449 9.01 -12.69 0.36
C VAL A 449 9.22 -13.42 1.69
N ASN A 450 8.48 -13.03 2.73
CA ASN A 450 8.55 -13.62 4.06
C ASN A 450 7.58 -14.79 4.27
N TYR A 451 6.75 -15.17 3.28
CA TYR A 451 5.73 -16.21 3.43
C TYR A 451 6.30 -17.58 3.80
N GLN A 452 7.46 -17.96 3.23
CA GLN A 452 8.09 -19.27 3.46
C GLN A 452 9.29 -19.19 4.40
N VAL A 453 9.53 -18.03 5.03
CA VAL A 453 10.66 -17.84 5.94
C VAL A 453 10.44 -18.66 7.21
N ARG A 454 11.49 -19.37 7.63
CA ARG A 454 11.49 -20.29 8.78
C ARG A 454 12.13 -19.70 10.03
N HIS A 455 12.96 -18.67 9.85
CA HIS A 455 13.71 -18.04 10.92
C HIS A 455 13.82 -16.54 10.66
N PHE A 456 13.67 -15.76 11.73
CA PHE A 456 13.91 -14.32 11.74
C PHE A 456 14.94 -14.02 12.83
N ASP A 457 15.94 -13.20 12.50
CA ASP A 457 17.00 -12.80 13.43
C ASP A 457 16.46 -11.89 14.55
N SER A 458 15.32 -11.24 14.31
CA SER A 458 14.60 -10.44 15.30
C SER A 458 13.15 -10.92 15.43
N PRO A 459 12.56 -10.88 16.63
CA PRO A 459 11.17 -11.32 16.86
C PRO A 459 10.13 -10.28 16.41
N TYR A 460 10.52 -9.20 15.73
CA TYR A 460 9.60 -8.14 15.31
C TYR A 460 9.66 -7.88 13.81
N LEU A 461 8.48 -7.75 13.21
CA LEU A 461 8.27 -7.26 11.85
C LEU A 461 7.44 -5.98 11.89
N VAL A 462 7.64 -5.10 10.92
CA VAL A 462 6.78 -3.93 10.66
C VAL A 462 6.06 -4.09 9.34
N TYR A 463 4.87 -3.49 9.23
CA TYR A 463 4.02 -3.62 8.04
C TYR A 463 3.24 -2.35 7.73
N HIS A 464 2.89 -2.15 6.47
CA HIS A 464 2.08 -1.01 6.04
C HIS A 464 0.58 -1.29 6.08
N GLU A 465 0.17 -2.39 5.45
CA GLU A 465 -1.23 -2.74 5.23
C GLU A 465 -1.52 -4.14 5.78
N LYS A 466 -2.62 -4.25 6.51
CA LYS A 466 -3.21 -5.52 6.95
C LYS A 466 -4.59 -5.60 6.32
N ILE A 467 -4.85 -6.71 5.63
CA ILE A 467 -6.08 -6.93 4.87
C ILE A 467 -6.84 -8.12 5.44
N LYS A 468 -8.15 -7.99 5.57
CA LYS A 468 -9.03 -9.12 5.87
C LYS A 468 -9.71 -9.60 4.59
N THR A 469 -9.40 -10.85 4.22
CA THR A 469 -10.11 -11.61 3.18
C THR A 469 -10.71 -12.87 3.81
N SER A 470 -10.14 -14.05 3.57
CA SER A 470 -10.50 -15.29 4.27
C SER A 470 -9.95 -15.35 5.70
N ARG A 471 -8.79 -14.73 5.91
CA ARG A 471 -8.14 -14.52 7.21
C ARG A 471 -7.54 -13.12 7.22
N VAL A 472 -6.97 -12.74 8.35
CA VAL A 472 -6.22 -11.48 8.48
C VAL A 472 -4.80 -11.71 7.97
N PHE A 473 -4.43 -11.02 6.91
CA PHE A 473 -3.12 -11.14 6.26
C PHE A 473 -2.33 -9.83 6.35
N ILE A 474 -1.03 -9.96 6.60
CA ILE A 474 -0.02 -8.92 6.44
C ILE A 474 0.52 -9.02 5.02
N ARG A 475 0.30 -7.97 4.22
CA ARG A 475 0.58 -8.02 2.78
C ARG A 475 2.07 -7.97 2.44
N ASP A 476 2.75 -6.98 3.01
CA ASP A 476 4.18 -6.73 2.87
C ASP A 476 4.74 -6.42 4.26
N CYS A 477 5.92 -6.96 4.57
CA CYS A 477 6.56 -6.73 5.87
C CYS A 477 8.08 -6.69 5.79
N SER A 478 8.69 -6.13 6.83
CA SER A 478 10.14 -6.09 7.03
C SER A 478 10.51 -6.48 8.43
N VAL A 479 11.55 -7.29 8.58
CA VAL A 479 12.19 -7.49 9.88
C VAL A 479 12.79 -6.16 10.36
N VAL A 480 12.76 -5.94 11.68
CA VAL A 480 13.39 -4.79 12.32
C VAL A 480 14.08 -5.24 13.61
N SER A 481 15.26 -4.71 13.91
CA SER A 481 15.89 -4.85 15.22
C SER A 481 15.09 -4.12 16.30
N VAL A 482 15.45 -4.33 17.57
CA VAL A 482 14.66 -3.75 18.66
C VAL A 482 14.92 -2.26 18.84
N TYR A 483 16.16 -1.78 18.73
CA TYR A 483 16.48 -0.36 18.98
C TYR A 483 15.63 0.64 18.17
N PRO A 484 15.37 0.45 16.86
CA PRO A 484 14.46 1.31 16.11
C PRO A 484 13.05 1.42 16.70
N LEU A 485 12.50 0.31 17.21
CA LEU A 485 11.16 0.32 17.83
C LEU A 485 11.12 1.22 19.06
N VAL A 486 12.22 1.31 19.80
CA VAL A 486 12.32 2.07 21.06
C VAL A 486 12.58 3.52 20.81
N LEU A 487 13.46 3.79 19.84
CA LEU A 487 13.81 5.14 19.45
C LEU A 487 12.66 5.84 18.73
N PHE A 488 11.94 5.13 17.86
CA PHE A 488 10.92 5.74 17.00
C PHE A 488 9.47 5.35 17.33
N GLY A 489 9.28 4.39 18.24
CA GLY A 489 7.96 4.03 18.74
C GLY A 489 7.35 5.12 19.61
N GLY A 490 6.03 5.16 19.65
CA GLY A 490 5.23 6.03 20.49
C GLY A 490 5.27 5.64 21.97
N GLY A 491 4.63 6.47 22.79
CA GLY A 491 4.50 6.21 24.23
C GLY A 491 5.76 6.45 25.05
N GLN A 492 5.65 6.20 26.35
CA GLN A 492 6.74 6.35 27.32
C GLN A 492 7.62 5.11 27.33
N VAL A 493 8.94 5.32 27.32
CA VAL A 493 9.94 4.27 27.50
C VAL A 493 10.05 3.95 28.99
N ASN A 494 9.73 2.71 29.37
CA ASN A 494 9.84 2.25 30.74
C ASN A 494 11.06 1.34 30.89
N VAL A 495 11.93 1.66 31.84
CA VAL A 495 13.14 0.87 32.16
C VAL A 495 12.96 0.22 33.53
N GLN A 496 13.11 -1.09 33.61
CA GLN A 496 12.96 -1.85 34.85
C GLN A 496 14.09 -2.87 34.99
N LEU A 497 14.65 -3.03 36.20
CA LEU A 497 15.59 -4.10 36.49
C LEU A 497 14.81 -5.39 36.80
N GLN A 498 14.90 -6.40 35.94
CA GLN A 498 14.25 -7.69 36.14
C GLN A 498 15.31 -8.80 36.10
N ARG A 499 15.41 -9.59 37.18
CA ARG A 499 16.32 -10.75 37.28
C ARG A 499 17.79 -10.44 36.93
N GLY A 500 18.25 -9.22 37.25
CA GLY A 500 19.62 -8.77 36.96
C GLY A 500 19.83 -8.15 35.57
N GLU A 501 18.80 -8.11 34.73
CA GLU A 501 18.85 -7.47 33.40
C GLU A 501 18.01 -6.19 33.38
N PHE A 502 18.49 -5.16 32.70
CA PHE A 502 17.72 -3.93 32.48
C PHE A 502 16.75 -4.16 31.31
N VAL A 503 15.48 -4.39 31.62
CA VAL A 503 14.43 -4.57 30.63
C VAL A 503 13.81 -3.23 30.29
N VAL A 504 13.88 -2.87 29.01
CA VAL A 504 13.19 -1.71 28.47
C VAL A 504 11.91 -2.18 27.78
N SER A 505 10.84 -1.44 28.02
CA SER A 505 9.51 -1.78 27.55
C SER A 505 8.77 -0.56 26.99
N LEU A 506 7.97 -0.81 25.96
CA LEU A 506 7.06 0.15 25.32
C LEU A 506 5.67 -0.45 25.25
N ASP A 507 4.66 0.38 25.01
CA ASP A 507 3.29 -0.06 24.71
C ASP A 507 2.74 -1.03 25.75
N ASP A 508 2.84 -0.66 27.03
CA ASP A 508 2.40 -1.49 28.16
C ASP A 508 3.12 -2.85 28.24
N GLY A 509 4.36 -2.88 27.72
CA GLY A 509 5.18 -4.08 27.64
C GLY A 509 4.81 -5.00 26.48
N TRP A 510 4.13 -4.51 25.45
CA TRP A 510 3.97 -5.25 24.20
C TRP A 510 5.32 -5.47 23.50
N ILE A 511 6.18 -4.43 23.51
CA ILE A 511 7.56 -4.52 23.02
C ILE A 511 8.46 -4.53 24.24
N ARG A 512 9.30 -5.57 24.36
CA ARG A 512 10.26 -5.73 25.46
C ARG A 512 11.61 -6.17 24.93
N PHE A 513 12.67 -5.70 25.57
CA PHE A 513 14.03 -6.17 25.35
C PHE A 513 14.92 -5.93 26.57
N ALA A 514 15.92 -6.79 26.73
CA ALA A 514 16.99 -6.57 27.67
C ALA A 514 18.01 -5.61 27.04
N ALA A 515 18.17 -4.43 27.63
CA ALA A 515 19.26 -3.53 27.32
C ALA A 515 20.57 -4.06 27.93
N ALA A 516 21.67 -3.89 27.19
CA ALA A 516 23.00 -4.30 27.65
C ALA A 516 23.44 -3.60 28.95
N SER A 517 22.95 -2.38 29.18
CA SER A 517 23.20 -1.63 30.40
C SER A 517 22.12 -0.55 30.63
N HIS A 518 22.03 -0.04 31.85
CA HIS A 518 21.22 1.13 32.20
C HIS A 518 21.55 2.35 31.34
N GLN A 519 22.84 2.56 31.02
CA GLN A 519 23.29 3.69 30.21
C GLN A 519 22.72 3.66 28.79
N VAL A 520 22.59 2.47 28.19
CA VAL A 520 21.97 2.32 26.87
C VAL A 520 20.49 2.66 26.93
N ALA A 521 19.80 2.27 28.00
CA ALA A 521 18.38 2.57 28.17
C ALA A 521 18.10 4.07 28.32
N GLU A 522 18.87 4.78 29.14
CA GLU A 522 18.78 6.24 29.28
C GLU A 522 19.19 6.97 28.00
N LEU A 523 20.24 6.50 27.32
CA LEU A 523 20.69 7.07 26.04
C LEU A 523 19.55 7.09 25.01
N VAL A 524 18.79 6.01 24.87
CA VAL A 524 17.68 5.95 23.91
C VAL A 524 16.61 6.98 24.24
N LYS A 525 16.30 7.17 25.53
CA LYS A 525 15.31 8.15 25.99
C LYS A 525 15.75 9.58 25.69
N GLU A 526 17.00 9.92 25.99
CA GLU A 526 17.57 11.24 25.68
C GLU A 526 17.63 11.52 24.18
N LEU A 527 17.99 10.52 23.36
CA LEU A 527 18.02 10.67 21.90
C LEU A 527 16.64 10.99 21.30
N ARG A 528 15.54 10.54 21.92
CA ARG A 528 14.17 10.91 21.48
C ARG A 528 13.90 12.39 21.70
N CYS A 529 14.19 12.88 22.90
CA CYS A 529 14.04 14.30 23.25
C CYS A 529 14.90 15.19 22.35
N GLU A 530 16.15 14.78 22.10
CA GLU A 530 17.06 15.51 21.22
C GLU A 530 16.58 15.54 19.76
N LEU A 531 16.01 14.45 19.24
CA LEU A 531 15.44 14.42 17.90
C LEU A 531 14.24 15.37 17.76
N ASP A 532 13.35 15.41 18.75
CA ASP A 532 12.22 16.37 18.77
C ASP A 532 12.73 17.82 18.80
N GLN A 533 13.78 18.09 19.58
CA GLN A 533 14.37 19.43 19.63
C GLN A 533 15.02 19.83 18.30
N LEU A 534 15.68 18.90 17.59
CA LEU A 534 16.21 19.17 16.25
C LEU A 534 15.09 19.52 15.26
N LEU A 535 13.97 18.81 15.30
CA LEU A 535 12.80 19.13 14.46
C LEU A 535 12.20 20.48 14.84
N GLN A 536 12.19 20.84 16.12
CA GLN A 536 11.73 22.14 16.60
C GLN A 536 12.64 23.28 16.13
N ASP A 537 13.96 23.06 16.13
CA ASP A 537 14.93 24.02 15.62
C ASP A 537 14.77 24.21 14.10
N LYS A 538 14.43 23.13 13.37
CA LYS A 538 14.09 23.16 11.93
C LYS A 538 12.81 23.96 11.63
N ILE A 539 11.83 23.97 12.53
CA ILE A 539 10.63 24.83 12.39
C ILE A 539 11.02 26.31 12.52
N LYS A 540 11.89 26.63 13.49
CA LYS A 540 12.34 28.02 13.73
C LYS A 540 13.24 28.52 12.60
N ASN A 541 14.04 27.63 12.00
CA ASN A 541 14.92 27.94 10.89
C ASN A 541 14.82 26.84 9.81
N PRO A 542 13.89 26.96 8.84
CA PRO A 542 13.71 25.97 7.78
C PRO A 542 14.98 25.68 6.95
N SER A 543 15.90 26.64 6.82
CA SER A 543 17.13 26.48 6.04
C SER A 543 18.27 25.80 6.81
N ILE A 544 18.12 25.47 8.10
CA ILE A 544 19.18 24.79 8.87
C ILE A 544 19.39 23.35 8.38
N ASP A 545 20.58 23.00 7.90
CA ASP A 545 20.89 21.59 7.63
C ASP A 545 21.21 20.87 8.95
N LEU A 546 20.26 20.02 9.37
CA LEU A 546 20.36 19.23 10.60
C LEU A 546 21.58 18.31 10.62
N CYS A 547 22.11 17.92 9.46
CA CYS A 547 23.20 16.95 9.37
C CYS A 547 24.59 17.59 9.34
N THR A 548 24.68 18.89 9.04
CA THR A 548 25.96 19.63 9.05
C THR A 548 26.13 20.47 10.32
N CYS A 549 25.04 20.82 11.00
CA CYS A 549 25.15 21.55 12.26
C CYS A 549 25.84 20.69 13.36
N PRO A 550 26.66 21.28 14.26
CA PRO A 550 27.46 20.52 15.22
C PRO A 550 26.65 19.63 16.17
N ARG A 551 25.47 20.09 16.60
CA ARG A 551 24.58 19.32 17.49
C ARG A 551 23.88 18.19 16.72
N GLY A 552 23.24 18.51 15.60
CA GLY A 552 22.48 17.54 14.81
C GLY A 552 23.33 16.43 14.20
N SER A 553 24.51 16.76 13.66
CA SER A 553 25.46 15.75 13.13
C SER A 553 25.85 14.70 14.18
N ARG A 554 26.09 15.10 15.45
CA ARG A 554 26.40 14.18 16.54
C ARG A 554 25.22 13.27 16.88
N ILE A 555 24.02 13.85 17.06
CA ILE A 555 22.80 13.11 17.41
C ILE A 555 22.46 12.10 16.31
N ILE A 556 22.44 12.54 15.05
CA ILE A 556 22.13 11.70 13.89
C ILE A 556 23.15 10.56 13.78
N SER A 557 24.45 10.86 13.92
CA SER A 557 25.52 9.84 13.89
C SER A 557 25.38 8.82 15.01
N MET A 558 25.05 9.25 16.24
CA MET A 558 24.79 8.35 17.36
C MET A 558 23.59 7.45 17.12
N ILE A 559 22.49 8.00 16.58
CA ILE A 559 21.31 7.21 16.22
C ILE A 559 21.65 6.17 15.15
N VAL A 560 22.33 6.58 14.06
CA VAL A 560 22.73 5.67 12.97
C VAL A 560 23.59 4.53 13.52
N LYS A 561 24.57 4.84 14.37
CA LYS A 561 25.41 3.84 15.02
C LYS A 561 24.57 2.87 15.85
N LEU A 562 23.69 3.40 16.70
CA LEU A 562 22.84 2.59 17.58
C LEU A 562 21.96 1.63 16.78
N VAL A 563 21.22 2.10 15.78
CA VAL A 563 20.29 1.25 15.01
C VAL A 563 20.99 0.25 14.07
N THR A 564 22.26 0.48 13.75
CA THR A 564 23.06 -0.42 12.89
C THR A 564 23.82 -1.50 13.67
N THR A 565 23.99 -1.34 14.99
CA THR A 565 24.82 -2.24 15.83
C THR A 565 24.29 -3.67 16.00
N GLN A 566 22.98 -3.90 15.82
CA GLN A 566 22.36 -5.24 15.94
C GLN A 566 21.93 -5.77 14.59
#